data_AF-A0A972EFP5-F1
#
_entry.id   AF-A0A972EFP5-F1
#
_cell.length_a   1.000
_cell.length_b   1.000
_cell.length_c   1.000
_cell.angle_alpha   90.00
_cell.angle_beta   90.00
_cell.angle_gamma   90.00
#
_symmetry.space_group_name_H-M   'P 1'
#
loop_
_entity.id
_entity.type
_entity.pdbx_description
1 polymer ?
#
loop_
_entity_poly.entity_id
_entity_poly.type
_entity_poly.pdbx_seq_one_letter_code
_entity_poly.pdbx_strand_id
1 'polypeptide(L)'
;MKKIGIEAGLTNVADFLISKGHSVRTLDGLMVEDVSSLKNLDAIVVGGLSANTIGYDDPEIKAQLINADGLTPQEVENKINE
;
A
#
# COMPACT_ATOMS: atom_id res chain seq x y z
N MET A 1 3.84 -12.87 -6.59
CA MET A 1 4.67 -11.85 -5.90
C MET A 1 4.27 -10.49 -6.45
N LYS A 2 3.73 -9.61 -5.59
CA LYS A 2 3.38 -8.22 -5.94
C LYS A 2 4.29 -7.26 -5.18
N LYS A 3 4.56 -6.09 -5.75
CA LYS A 3 5.29 -4.98 -5.14
C LYS A 3 4.30 -4.08 -4.41
N ILE A 4 4.42 -4.00 -3.10
CA ILE A 4 3.43 -3.37 -2.24
C ILE A 4 4.11 -2.24 -1.47
N GLY A 5 3.60 -1.03 -1.65
CA GLY A 5 3.92 0.09 -0.76
C GLY A 5 3.00 0.03 0.45
N ILE A 6 3.55 0.18 1.66
CA ILE A 6 2.75 0.17 2.88
C ILE A 6 3.08 1.38 3.74
N GLU A 7 2.06 2.05 4.25
CA GLU A 7 2.25 3.17 5.15
C GLU A 7 3.01 2.76 6.43
N ALA A 8 3.93 3.64 6.86
CA ALA A 8 4.59 3.50 8.16
C ALA A 8 3.58 3.36 9.30
N GLY A 9 3.76 2.32 10.13
CA GLY A 9 2.87 2.00 11.25
C GLY A 9 1.96 0.79 11.02
N LEU A 10 1.78 0.33 9.77
CA LEU A 10 1.06 -0.91 9.46
C LEU A 10 1.97 -2.16 9.50
N THR A 11 2.82 -2.27 10.53
CA THR A 11 3.84 -3.32 10.63
C THR A 11 3.25 -4.73 10.62
N ASN A 12 2.11 -4.94 11.28
CA ASN A 12 1.41 -6.23 11.31
C ASN A 12 0.98 -6.71 9.90
N VAL A 13 0.55 -5.79 9.05
CA VAL A 13 0.18 -6.07 7.66
C VAL A 13 1.44 -6.27 6.81
N ALA A 14 2.48 -5.47 7.04
CA ALA A 14 3.75 -5.59 6.32
C ALA A 14 4.39 -6.97 6.52
N ASP A 15 4.54 -7.41 7.78
CA ASP A 15 5.13 -8.71 8.13
C ASP A 15 4.33 -9.87 7.54
N PHE A 16 3.00 -9.78 7.59
CA PHE A 16 2.12 -10.79 6.99
C PHE A 16 2.36 -10.91 5.49
N LEU A 17 2.35 -9.80 4.75
CA LEU A 17 2.53 -9.79 3.30
C LEU A 17 3.94 -10.26 2.89
N ILE A 18 4.97 -9.91 3.67
CA ILE A 18 6.33 -10.45 3.50
C ILE A 18 6.33 -11.96 3.68
N SER A 19 5.66 -12.48 4.73
CA SER A 19 5.57 -13.94 4.98
C SER A 19 4.89 -14.71 3.84
N LYS A 20 4.02 -14.04 3.08
CA LYS A 20 3.32 -14.57 1.90
C LYS A 20 4.15 -14.50 0.61
N GLY A 21 5.35 -13.92 0.67
CA GLY A 21 6.26 -13.81 -0.48
C GLY A 21 5.99 -12.58 -1.35
N HIS A 22 5.37 -11.53 -0.82
CA HIS A 22 5.28 -10.23 -1.49
C HIS A 22 6.52 -9.37 -1.21
N SER A 23 6.82 -8.47 -2.14
CA SER A 23 7.86 -7.46 -1.95
C SER A 23 7.24 -6.21 -1.32
N VAL A 24 7.42 -6.05 -0.01
CA VAL A 24 6.84 -4.93 0.74
C VAL A 24 7.88 -3.84 0.97
N ARG A 25 7.50 -2.59 0.72
CA ARG A 25 8.30 -1.40 1.02
C ARG A 25 7.49 -0.45 1.89
N THR A 26 8.04 -0.08 3.03
CA THR A 26 7.45 0.96 3.89
C THR A 26 7.58 2.33 3.23
N LEU A 27 6.50 3.09 3.26
CA LEU A 27 6.38 4.47 2.82
C LEU A 27 6.37 5.35 4.07
N ASP A 28 7.52 5.96 4.37
CA ASP A 28 7.69 6.87 5.52
C ASP A 28 7.17 8.26 5.11
N GLY A 29 5.98 8.61 5.61
CA GLY A 29 5.25 9.80 5.19
C GLY A 29 4.64 9.66 3.80
N LEU A 30 3.32 9.76 3.68
CA LEU A 30 2.63 9.89 2.39
C LEU A 30 2.80 11.30 1.79
N MET A 31 4.02 11.83 1.82
CA MET A 31 4.33 13.03 1.07
C MET A 31 4.49 12.59 -0.38
N VAL A 32 3.53 13.03 -1.18
CA VAL A 32 3.38 12.89 -2.64
C VAL A 32 4.61 13.40 -3.42
N GLU A 33 5.67 13.84 -2.73
CA GLU A 33 6.87 14.43 -3.31
C GLU A 33 7.66 13.45 -4.20
N ASP A 34 7.43 12.15 -4.06
CA ASP A 34 8.10 11.12 -4.86
C ASP A 34 7.09 10.17 -5.53
N VAL A 35 6.19 10.71 -6.36
CA VAL A 35 5.29 9.92 -7.24
C VAL A 35 6.04 8.82 -7.99
N SER A 36 7.30 9.06 -8.36
CA SER A 36 8.21 8.08 -8.96
C SER A 36 8.35 6.79 -8.14
N SER A 37 8.36 6.91 -6.81
CA SER A 37 8.42 5.78 -5.89
C SER A 37 7.13 4.94 -5.88
N LEU A 38 6.02 5.50 -6.35
CA LEU A 38 4.70 4.84 -6.45
C LEU A 38 4.46 4.21 -7.82
N LYS A 39 5.10 4.71 -8.89
CA LYS A 39 4.90 4.24 -10.28
C LYS A 39 5.22 2.76 -10.51
N ASN A 40 6.02 2.13 -9.65
CA ASN A 40 6.46 0.72 -9.80
C ASN A 40 5.85 -0.21 -8.75
N LEU A 41 4.73 0.19 -8.13
CA LEU A 41 4.00 -0.62 -7.17
C LEU A 41 2.75 -1.21 -7.84
N ASP A 42 2.41 -2.44 -7.45
CA ASP A 42 1.18 -3.09 -7.85
C ASP A 42 0.02 -2.68 -6.91
N ALA A 43 0.34 -2.45 -5.63
CA ALA A 43 -0.62 -2.03 -4.62
C ALA A 43 0.00 -1.06 -3.61
N ILE A 44 -0.83 -0.19 -3.03
CA ILE A 44 -0.47 0.74 -1.97
C ILE A 44 -1.47 0.54 -0.82
N VAL A 45 -0.96 0.24 0.37
CA VAL A 45 -1.75 -0.01 1.58
C VAL A 45 -1.57 1.15 2.56
N VAL A 46 -2.68 1.76 2.96
CA VAL A 46 -2.72 2.96 3.82
C VAL A 46 -3.68 2.79 4.98
N GLY A 47 -3.44 3.48 6.08
CA GLY A 47 -4.39 3.67 7.18
C GLY A 47 -5.39 4.78 6.87
N GLY A 48 -6.50 4.82 7.61
CA GLY A 48 -7.70 5.58 7.23
C GLY A 48 -7.50 7.08 6.95
N LEU A 49 -6.62 7.77 7.69
CA LEU A 49 -6.39 9.22 7.53
C LEU A 49 -5.61 9.57 6.25
N SER A 50 -4.93 8.59 5.69
CA SER A 50 -3.86 8.73 4.72
C SER A 50 -4.32 8.33 3.31
N ALA A 51 -5.46 7.64 3.21
CA ALA A 51 -6.11 7.32 1.93
C ALA A 51 -6.58 8.54 1.13
N ASN A 52 -6.85 9.66 1.82
CA ASN A 52 -7.32 10.90 1.17
C ASN A 52 -6.18 11.77 0.61
N THR A 53 -4.92 11.48 0.95
CA THR A 53 -3.75 12.31 0.55
C THR A 53 -2.96 11.72 -0.61
N ILE A 54 -3.08 10.41 -0.88
CA ILE A 54 -2.55 9.82 -2.11
C ILE A 54 -3.42 10.35 -3.24
N GLY A 55 -2.81 11.11 -4.15
CA GLY A 55 -3.46 11.70 -5.31
C GLY A 55 -4.24 10.64 -6.09
N TYR A 56 -5.55 10.57 -5.80
CA TYR A 56 -6.51 9.60 -6.31
C TYR A 56 -6.69 9.67 -7.84
N ASP A 57 -6.06 10.68 -8.46
CA ASP A 57 -6.29 11.14 -9.83
C ASP A 57 -5.00 11.33 -10.62
N ASP A 58 -3.85 10.81 -10.15
CA ASP A 58 -2.66 10.77 -11.00
C ASP A 58 -2.75 9.55 -11.95
N PRO A 59 -3.03 9.76 -13.26
CA PRO A 59 -3.22 8.66 -14.21
C PRO A 59 -1.93 7.83 -14.43
N GLU A 60 -0.78 8.31 -13.95
CA GLU A 60 0.47 7.55 -14.00
C GLU A 60 0.58 6.51 -12.88
N ILE A 61 -0.15 6.65 -11.78
CA ILE A 61 -0.18 5.67 -10.69
C ILE A 61 -1.20 4.58 -11.03
N LYS A 62 -0.70 3.42 -11.45
CA LYS A 62 -1.52 2.23 -11.76
C LYS A 62 -1.72 1.28 -10.59
N ALA A 63 -1.16 1.61 -9.42
CA ALA A 63 -1.22 0.77 -8.24
C ALA A 63 -2.63 0.77 -7.63
N GLN A 64 -3.07 -0.39 -7.16
CA GLN A 64 -4.33 -0.51 -6.43
C GLN A 64 -4.19 0.11 -5.03
N LEU A 65 -5.04 1.08 -4.69
CA LEU A 65 -5.07 1.67 -3.36
C LEU A 65 -5.99 0.89 -2.42
N ILE A 66 -5.48 0.56 -1.23
CA ILE A 66 -6.18 -0.26 -0.24
C ILE A 66 -6.12 0.45 1.11
N ASN A 67 -7.30 0.81 1.63
CA ASN A 67 -7.44 1.28 3.00
C ASN A 67 -7.51 0.06 3.94
N ALA A 68 -6.51 -0.07 4.82
CA ALA A 68 -6.40 -1.15 5.80
C ALA A 68 -7.11 -0.85 7.13
N ASP A 69 -7.73 0.33 7.29
CA ASP A 69 -8.47 0.68 8.50
C ASP A 69 -9.60 -0.31 8.77
N GLY A 70 -9.58 -0.92 9.95
CA GLY A 70 -10.55 -1.95 10.35
C GLY A 70 -10.39 -3.31 9.65
N LEU A 71 -9.38 -3.50 8.80
CA LEU A 71 -9.14 -4.77 8.10
C LEU A 71 -8.08 -5.64 8.79
N THR A 72 -8.25 -6.95 8.70
CA THR A 72 -7.20 -7.91 9.06
C THR A 72 -6.13 -8.01 7.95
N PRO A 73 -4.89 -8.44 8.27
CA PRO A 73 -3.85 -8.64 7.25
C PRO A 73 -4.26 -9.58 6.11
N GLN A 74 -5.07 -10.59 6.41
CA GLN A 74 -5.59 -11.52 5.40
C GLN A 74 -6.61 -10.84 4.47
N GLU A 75 -7.48 -9.98 5.00
CA GLU A 75 -8.41 -9.20 4.16
C GLU A 75 -7.68 -8.22 3.26
N VAL A 76 -6.58 -7.62 3.74
CA VAL A 76 -5.71 -6.79 2.91
C VAL A 76 -5.07 -7.61 1.78
N GLU A 77 -4.53 -8.80 2.07
CA GLU A 77 -3.99 -9.70 1.03
C GLU A 77 -5.04 -10.11 0.00
N ASN A 78 -6.27 -10.41 0.43
CA ASN A 78 -7.35 -10.72 -0.48
C ASN A 78 -7.62 -9.56 -1.43
N LYS A 79 -7.73 -8.33 -0.90
CA LYS A 79 -7.93 -7.11 -1.72
C LYS A 79 -6.80 -6.88 -2.70
N ILE A 80 -5.55 -7.13 -2.29
CA ILE A 80 -4.38 -7.04 -3.16
C ILE A 80 -4.50 -8.01 -4.35
N ASN A 81 -5.18 -9.15 -4.19
CA ASN A 81 -5.25 -10.21 -5.21
C ASN A 81 -6.55 -10.22 -6.02
N GLU A 82 -7.53 -9.37 -5.70
CA GLU A 82 -8.71 -9.09 -6.54
C GLU A 82 -8.32 -8.36 -7.83
#